data_AF-A0A4Y3VL37-F1
#
_entry.id   AF-A0A4Y3VL37-F1
#
_cell.length_a   1.000
_cell.length_b   1.000
_cell.length_c   1.000
_cell.angle_alpha   90.00
_cell.angle_beta   90.00
_cell.angle_gamma   90.00
#
_symmetry.space_group_name_H-M   'P 1'
#
loop_
_entity.id
_entity.type
_entity.pdbx_description
1 polymer ?
#
loop_
_entity_poly.entity_id
_entity_poly.type
_entity_poly.pdbx_seq_one_letter_code
_entity_poly.pdbx_strand_id
1 'polypeptide(L)'
;MGAPRFKSRKDTRQSIRFRYFASFVLDTDPAADATRMPETDRIIGIDLGLTHFAVLSDGTKIDSPRFLRRAEKKLKKAQKELSRKQKGSKNRAKACLKVARAHAEVADARREFHHQLSTKLISAARSWPGPCTTPDGHRSSACWSTKRNGTAAPWSRSAGSHRPPRPAPPAAST
;
A
#
# COMPACT_ATOMS: atom_id res chain seq x y z
N MET A 1 26.36 25.39 -16.30
CA MET A 1 25.22 24.46 -16.12
C MET A 1 25.25 23.46 -17.27
N GLY A 2 25.66 22.21 -17.02
CA GLY A 2 25.73 21.18 -18.05
C GLY A 2 24.36 20.59 -18.30
N ALA A 3 23.95 20.48 -19.56
CA ALA A 3 22.71 19.81 -19.94
C ALA A 3 22.71 18.35 -19.42
N PRO A 4 21.57 17.82 -18.95
CA PRO A 4 21.49 16.43 -18.52
C PRO A 4 21.86 15.50 -19.68
N ARG A 5 22.88 14.66 -19.45
CA ARG A 5 23.39 13.73 -20.47
C ARG A 5 22.53 12.47 -20.48
N PHE A 6 21.62 12.39 -21.45
CA PHE A 6 20.70 11.26 -21.62
C PHE A 6 21.46 9.99 -22.06
N LYS A 7 21.72 9.05 -21.14
CA LYS A 7 22.20 7.70 -21.50
C LYS A 7 20.99 6.83 -21.86
N SER A 8 20.59 6.83 -23.13
CA SER A 8 19.52 5.95 -23.61
C SER A 8 20.02 4.50 -23.66
N ARG A 9 19.47 3.62 -22.81
CA ARG A 9 19.60 2.16 -22.95
C ARG A 9 18.23 1.61 -23.32
N LYS A 10 18.06 1.19 -24.57
CA LYS A 10 16.81 0.57 -25.05
C LYS A 10 16.86 -0.92 -24.73
N ASP A 11 16.14 -1.37 -23.70
CA ASP A 11 15.94 -2.80 -23.39
C ASP A 11 14.50 -3.18 -23.71
N THR A 12 14.23 -3.56 -24.95
CA THR A 12 12.91 -4.06 -25.39
C THR A 12 12.83 -5.55 -25.11
N ARG A 13 12.31 -5.93 -23.93
CA ARG A 13 12.03 -7.32 -23.61
C ARG A 13 10.60 -7.68 -23.98
N GLN A 14 10.43 -8.69 -24.82
CA GLN A 14 9.13 -9.30 -25.08
C GLN A 14 8.79 -10.24 -23.92
N SER A 15 7.72 -9.93 -23.17
CA SER A 15 7.20 -10.85 -22.16
C SER A 15 6.43 -11.98 -22.85
N ILE A 16 6.46 -13.18 -22.24
CA ILE A 16 5.57 -14.37 -22.46
C ILE A 16 4.06 -14.06 -22.55
N ARG A 17 3.66 -12.78 -22.37
CA ARG A 17 2.29 -12.24 -22.41
C ARG A 17 2.01 -11.31 -23.61
N PHE A 18 2.89 -11.24 -24.63
CA PHE A 18 2.78 -10.31 -25.78
C PHE A 18 2.68 -8.84 -25.35
N ARG A 19 3.60 -8.39 -24.50
CA ARG A 19 3.73 -6.98 -24.10
C ARG A 19 5.14 -6.51 -24.35
N TYR A 20 5.26 -5.26 -24.79
CA TYR A 20 6.51 -4.53 -24.93
C TYR A 20 6.69 -3.62 -23.73
N PHE A 21 7.92 -3.53 -23.23
CA PHE A 21 8.30 -2.59 -22.19
C PHE A 21 9.35 -1.65 -22.74
N ALA A 22 9.21 -0.36 -22.43
CA ALA A 22 10.23 0.65 -22.62
C ALA A 22 10.47 1.30 -21.26
N SER A 23 11.73 1.36 -20.84
CA SER A 23 12.15 2.02 -19.61
C SER A 23 13.13 3.13 -19.94
N PHE A 24 12.88 4.31 -19.40
CA PHE A 24 13.78 5.45 -19.50
C PHE A 24 14.33 5.73 -18.11
N VAL A 25 15.64 5.97 -18.03
CA VAL A 25 16.27 6.48 -16.80
C VAL A 25 16.33 7.98 -16.94
N LEU A 26 15.73 8.68 -15.98
CA LEU A 26 15.70 10.14 -15.94
C LEU A 26 16.49 10.60 -14.73
N ASP A 27 17.40 11.55 -14.93
CA ASP A 27 17.95 12.32 -13.82
C ASP A 27 16.92 13.36 -13.40
N THR A 28 16.61 13.38 -12.11
CA THR A 28 15.68 14.31 -11.49
C THR A 28 16.45 15.22 -10.54
N ASP A 29 16.03 16.48 -10.44
CA ASP A 29 16.60 17.43 -9.48
C ASP A 29 15.89 17.22 -8.12
N PRO A 30 16.61 16.73 -7.10
CA PRO A 30 16.01 16.46 -5.79
C PRO A 30 15.43 17.73 -5.13
N ALA A 31 16.00 18.91 -5.41
CA ALA A 31 15.50 20.16 -4.85
C ALA A 31 14.15 20.56 -5.48
N ALA A 32 14.01 20.34 -6.79
CA ALA A 32 12.74 20.55 -7.50
C ALA A 32 11.65 19.57 -7.01
N ASP A 33 12.00 18.31 -6.75
CA ASP A 33 11.05 17.32 -6.25
C ASP A 33 10.63 17.59 -4.80
N ALA A 34 11.55 18.01 -3.93
CA ALA A 34 11.24 18.43 -2.57
C ALA A 34 10.30 19.65 -2.54
N THR A 35 10.45 20.58 -3.50
CA THR A 35 9.53 21.71 -3.65
C THR A 35 8.13 21.27 -4.09
N ARG A 36 8.02 20.26 -4.95
CA ARG A 36 6.74 19.69 -5.41
C ARG A 36 6.07 18.81 -4.34
N MET A 37 6.86 18.19 -3.49
CA MET A 37 6.43 17.28 -2.42
C MET A 37 7.02 17.71 -1.07
N PRO A 38 6.52 18.81 -0.48
CA PRO A 38 6.99 19.26 0.82
C PRO A 38 6.66 18.22 1.90
N GLU A 39 7.55 18.11 2.89
CA GLU A 39 7.35 17.23 4.03
C GLU A 39 6.06 17.59 4.78
N THR A 40 5.41 16.56 5.34
CA THR A 40 4.14 16.70 6.03
C THR A 40 4.23 15.97 7.36
N ASP A 41 3.90 16.67 8.45
CA ASP A 41 3.86 16.14 9.82
C ASP A 41 2.64 15.24 10.09
N ARG A 42 1.77 15.04 9.09
CA ARG A 42 0.54 14.26 9.21
C ARG A 42 0.84 12.77 9.19
N ILE A 43 0.40 12.09 10.23
CA ILE A 43 0.41 10.63 10.35
C ILE A 43 -1.02 10.13 10.14
N ILE A 44 -1.20 9.20 9.22
CA ILE A 44 -2.48 8.51 9.00
C ILE A 44 -2.25 7.04 9.34
N GLY A 45 -3.00 6.50 10.30
CA GLY A 45 -3.01 5.07 10.58
C GLY A 45 -3.80 4.34 9.49
N ILE A 46 -3.26 3.23 9.00
CA ILE A 46 -3.91 2.39 7.98
C ILE A 46 -4.08 0.99 8.57
N ASP A 47 -5.33 0.56 8.72
CA ASP A 47 -5.67 -0.82 9.10
C ASP A 47 -6.18 -1.59 7.87
N LEU A 48 -5.62 -2.77 7.60
CA LEU A 48 -5.96 -3.57 6.41
C LEU A 48 -6.92 -4.70 6.78
N GLY A 49 -8.07 -4.74 6.12
CA GLY A 49 -9.14 -5.69 6.45
C GLY A 49 -9.52 -6.63 5.29
N LEU A 50 -10.36 -7.63 5.62
CA LEU A 50 -10.98 -8.53 4.64
C LEU A 50 -12.30 -7.96 4.09
N THR A 51 -13.07 -7.28 4.94
CA THR A 51 -14.36 -6.67 4.57
C THR A 51 -14.16 -5.38 3.78
N HIS A 52 -13.25 -4.53 4.25
CA HIS A 52 -12.82 -3.30 3.60
C HIS A 52 -11.32 -3.43 3.36
N PHE A 53 -10.82 -2.96 2.22
CA PHE A 53 -9.41 -3.06 1.88
C PHE A 53 -8.54 -2.34 2.91
N ALA A 54 -8.92 -1.12 3.26
CA ALA A 54 -8.24 -0.34 4.29
C ALA A 54 -9.22 0.55 5.06
N VAL A 55 -8.98 0.74 6.34
CA VAL A 55 -9.66 1.74 7.19
C VAL A 55 -8.61 2.71 7.68
N LEU A 56 -8.84 4.00 7.45
CA LEU A 56 -7.95 5.06 7.87
C LEU A 56 -8.31 5.53 9.28
N SER A 57 -7.34 6.08 10.01
CA SER A 57 -7.56 6.64 11.35
C SER A 57 -8.54 7.81 11.39
N ASP A 58 -8.85 8.42 10.24
CA ASP A 58 -9.89 9.45 10.10
C ASP A 58 -11.32 8.88 9.91
N GLY A 59 -11.46 7.55 9.96
CA GLY A 59 -12.73 6.84 9.78
C GLY A 59 -13.09 6.54 8.32
N THR A 60 -12.30 7.00 7.35
CA THR A 60 -12.50 6.68 5.93
C THR A 60 -12.31 5.19 5.68
N LYS A 61 -13.27 4.57 5.00
CA LYS A 61 -13.21 3.16 4.61
C LYS A 61 -12.98 3.05 3.11
N ILE A 62 -11.97 2.28 2.73
CA ILE A 62 -11.62 1.97 1.35
C ILE A 62 -12.14 0.57 1.05
N ASP A 63 -13.08 0.46 0.11
CA ASP A 63 -13.68 -0.82 -0.25
C ASP A 63 -12.71 -1.75 -0.96
N SER A 64 -12.88 -3.06 -0.72
CA SER A 64 -12.15 -4.07 -1.49
C SER A 64 -12.65 -4.12 -2.94
N PRO A 65 -11.74 -4.00 -3.92
CA PRO A 65 -12.13 -3.99 -5.32
C PRO A 65 -12.82 -5.29 -5.75
N ARG A 66 -14.05 -5.16 -6.24
CA ARG A 66 -14.88 -6.30 -6.69
C ARG A 66 -14.43 -6.92 -8.02
N PHE A 67 -13.48 -6.29 -8.74
CA PHE A 67 -13.01 -6.79 -10.04
C PHE A 67 -12.27 -8.13 -9.93
N LEU A 68 -11.66 -8.42 -8.77
CA LEU A 68 -10.91 -9.66 -8.55
C LEU A 68 -11.78 -10.90 -8.70
N ARG A 69 -13.03 -10.88 -8.20
CA ARG A 69 -13.95 -12.02 -8.31
C ARG A 69 -14.32 -12.35 -9.77
N ARG A 70 -14.48 -11.34 -10.62
CA ARG A 70 -14.78 -11.54 -12.05
C ARG A 70 -13.57 -12.13 -12.77
N ALA A 71 -12.39 -11.61 -12.46
CA ALA A 71 -11.14 -12.09 -13.04
C ALA A 71 -10.80 -13.52 -12.59
N GLU A 72 -11.08 -13.87 -11.34
CA GLU A 72 -10.94 -15.23 -10.81
C GLU A 72 -11.81 -16.24 -11.57
N LYS A 73 -13.09 -15.91 -11.83
CA LYS A 73 -13.98 -16.77 -12.63
C LYS A 73 -13.42 -17.02 -14.03
N LYS A 74 -12.91 -15.97 -14.69
CA LYS A 74 -12.27 -16.08 -16.01
C LYS A 74 -11.03 -16.97 -15.95
N LEU A 75 -10.19 -16.78 -14.93
CA LEU A 75 -8.98 -17.56 -14.72
C LEU A 75 -9.28 -19.04 -14.50
N LYS A 76 -10.26 -19.35 -13.64
CA LYS A 76 -10.72 -20.72 -13.38
C LYS A 76 -11.23 -21.40 -14.65
N LYS A 77 -11.98 -20.68 -15.49
CA LYS A 77 -12.44 -21.19 -16.80
C LYS A 77 -11.24 -21.48 -17.72
N ALA A 78 -10.30 -20.55 -17.86
CA ALA A 78 -9.12 -20.74 -18.71
C ALA A 78 -8.23 -21.90 -18.24
N GLN A 79 -8.04 -22.06 -16.92
CA GLN A 79 -7.30 -23.18 -16.33
C GLN A 79 -8.00 -24.53 -16.58
N LYS A 80 -9.33 -24.58 -16.45
CA LYS A 80 -10.13 -25.79 -16.77
C LYS A 80 -10.08 -26.15 -18.25
N GLU A 81 -10.10 -25.14 -19.13
CA GLU A 81 -9.91 -25.36 -20.57
C GLU A 81 -8.52 -25.91 -20.86
N LEU A 82 -7.48 -25.37 -20.22
CA LEU A 82 -6.09 -25.82 -20.37
C LEU A 82 -5.90 -27.27 -19.92
N SER A 83 -6.45 -27.66 -18.78
CA SER A 83 -6.29 -29.02 -18.23
C SER A 83 -6.89 -30.10 -19.13
N ARG A 84 -7.93 -29.76 -19.89
CA ARG A 84 -8.59 -30.65 -20.85
C ARG A 84 -7.85 -30.80 -22.17
N LYS A 85 -6.82 -29.99 -22.46
CA LYS A 85 -6.07 -30.08 -23.71
C LYS A 85 -4.93 -31.09 -23.61
N GLN A 86 -4.74 -31.85 -24.70
CA GLN A 86 -3.65 -32.80 -24.84
C GLN A 86 -2.28 -32.10 -24.70
N LYS A 87 -1.40 -32.68 -23.89
CA LYS A 87 -0.01 -32.23 -23.72
C LYS A 87 0.71 -32.22 -25.08
N GLY A 88 1.53 -31.20 -25.34
CA GLY A 88 2.25 -31.02 -26.61
C GLY A 88 1.43 -30.48 -27.79
N SER A 89 0.09 -30.47 -27.71
CA SER A 89 -0.73 -29.99 -28.84
C SER A 89 -0.62 -28.47 -29.05
N LYS A 90 -0.72 -28.03 -30.31
CA LYS A 90 -0.80 -26.59 -30.68
C LYS A 90 -1.98 -25.88 -29.97
N ASN A 91 -3.07 -26.59 -29.74
CA ASN A 91 -4.25 -26.08 -29.03
C ASN A 91 -3.97 -25.87 -27.53
N ARG A 92 -3.14 -26.70 -26.90
CA ARG A 92 -2.69 -26.48 -25.52
C ARG A 92 -1.80 -25.26 -25.42
N ALA A 93 -0.88 -25.04 -26.37
CA ALA A 93 -0.06 -23.82 -26.40
C ALA A 93 -0.93 -22.55 -26.46
N LYS A 94 -1.96 -22.54 -27.31
CA LYS A 94 -2.95 -21.44 -27.35
C LYS A 94 -3.69 -21.26 -26.02
N ALA A 95 -4.06 -22.35 -25.34
CA ALA A 95 -4.71 -22.29 -24.03
C ALA A 95 -3.78 -21.77 -22.92
N CYS A 96 -2.49 -22.15 -22.94
CA CYS A 96 -1.48 -21.61 -22.02
C CYS A 96 -1.37 -20.08 -22.16
N LEU A 97 -1.36 -19.57 -23.39
CA LEU A 97 -1.32 -18.12 -23.64
C LEU A 97 -2.55 -17.41 -23.08
N LYS A 98 -3.76 -18.00 -23.19
CA LYS A 98 -4.98 -17.43 -22.59
C LYS A 98 -4.87 -17.35 -21.06
N VAL A 99 -4.36 -18.39 -20.42
CA VAL A 99 -4.10 -18.41 -18.97
C VAL A 99 -3.08 -17.33 -18.59
N ALA A 100 -1.98 -17.22 -19.34
CA ALA A 100 -0.95 -16.22 -19.10
C ALA A 100 -1.47 -14.78 -19.20
N ARG A 101 -2.36 -14.52 -20.17
CA ARG A 101 -3.08 -13.23 -20.33
C ARG A 101 -4.02 -12.95 -19.17
N ALA A 102 -4.84 -13.92 -18.76
CA ALA A 102 -5.73 -13.75 -17.61
C ALA A 102 -4.96 -13.43 -16.31
N HIS A 103 -3.82 -14.09 -16.08
CA HIS A 103 -2.94 -13.74 -14.95
C HIS A 103 -2.33 -12.33 -15.08
N ALA A 104 -2.01 -11.89 -16.30
CA ALA A 104 -1.50 -10.55 -16.55
C ALA A 104 -2.53 -9.49 -16.17
N GLU A 105 -3.77 -9.65 -16.65
CA GLU A 105 -4.89 -8.75 -16.37
C GLU A 105 -5.15 -8.60 -14.87
N VAL A 106 -5.16 -9.72 -14.12
CA VAL A 106 -5.31 -9.69 -12.65
C VAL A 106 -4.18 -8.91 -11.99
N ALA A 107 -2.94 -9.16 -12.41
CA ALA A 107 -1.78 -8.51 -11.84
C ALA A 107 -1.74 -7.01 -12.17
N ASP A 108 -2.10 -6.62 -13.40
CA ASP A 108 -2.20 -5.23 -13.83
C ASP A 108 -3.28 -4.50 -13.02
N ALA A 109 -4.48 -5.08 -12.90
CA ALA A 109 -5.57 -4.48 -12.14
C ALA A 109 -5.24 -4.30 -10.64
N ARG A 110 -4.52 -5.25 -10.04
CA ARG A 110 -4.03 -5.12 -8.66
C ARG A 110 -3.01 -3.99 -8.50
N ARG A 111 -2.05 -3.89 -9.42
CA ARG A 111 -1.05 -2.80 -9.42
C ARG A 111 -1.73 -1.45 -9.57
N GLU A 112 -2.63 -1.32 -10.54
CA GLU A 112 -3.35 -0.07 -10.79
C GLU A 112 -4.11 0.37 -9.55
N PHE A 113 -4.86 -0.54 -8.92
CA PHE A 113 -5.59 -0.25 -7.70
C PHE A 113 -4.66 0.26 -6.58
N HIS A 114 -3.51 -0.40 -6.36
CA HIS A 114 -2.55 0.03 -5.35
C HIS A 114 -1.93 1.39 -5.67
N HIS A 115 -1.52 1.63 -6.92
CA HIS A 115 -0.90 2.89 -7.33
C HIS A 115 -1.88 4.08 -7.26
N GLN A 116 -3.12 3.88 -7.70
CA GLN A 116 -4.15 4.91 -7.56
C GLN A 116 -4.42 5.20 -6.09
N LEU A 117 -4.50 4.15 -5.25
CA LEU A 117 -4.80 4.33 -3.84
C LEU A 117 -3.66 5.03 -3.10
N SER A 118 -2.40 4.63 -3.31
CA SER A 118 -1.25 5.29 -2.68
C SER A 118 -1.17 6.76 -3.08
N THR A 119 -1.38 7.06 -4.37
CA THR A 119 -1.40 8.44 -4.87
C THR A 119 -2.51 9.25 -4.21
N LYS A 120 -3.72 8.69 -4.10
CA LYS A 120 -4.85 9.34 -3.43
C LYS A 120 -4.59 9.59 -1.95
N LEU A 121 -3.98 8.63 -1.25
CA LEU A 121 -3.65 8.77 0.17
C LEU A 121 -2.60 9.87 0.38
N ILE A 122 -1.54 9.88 -0.43
CA ILE A 122 -0.51 10.92 -0.38
C ILE A 122 -1.10 12.29 -0.73
N SER A 123 -1.96 12.39 -1.75
CA SER A 123 -2.59 13.67 -2.11
C SER A 123 -3.56 14.16 -1.03
N ALA A 124 -4.38 13.27 -0.47
CA ALA A 124 -5.37 13.61 0.56
C ALA A 124 -4.70 13.97 1.90
N ALA A 125 -3.56 13.36 2.22
CA ALA A 125 -2.76 13.74 3.37
C ALA A 125 -2.34 15.23 3.29
N ARG A 126 -2.04 15.70 2.07
CA ARG A 126 -1.54 17.05 1.78
C ARG A 126 -2.64 18.11 1.63
N SER A 127 -3.81 17.75 1.09
CA SER A 127 -4.88 18.72 0.80
C SER A 127 -5.71 19.12 2.03
N TRP A 128 -5.31 18.72 3.23
CA TRP A 128 -5.99 19.13 4.46
C TRP A 128 -5.59 20.57 4.81
N PRO A 129 -6.51 21.55 4.76
CA PRO A 129 -6.26 22.82 5.43
C PRO A 129 -6.11 22.46 6.91
N GLY A 130 -5.04 22.88 7.57
CA GLY A 130 -4.70 22.49 8.95
C GLY A 130 -5.85 22.63 9.97
N PRO A 131 -5.62 22.35 11.27
CA PRO A 131 -6.63 22.68 12.27
C PRO A 131 -7.10 24.12 12.05
N CYS A 132 -8.40 24.36 12.12
CA CYS A 132 -8.98 25.69 12.01
C CYS A 132 -8.30 26.59 13.05
N THR A 133 -7.24 27.31 12.66
CA THR A 133 -6.68 28.36 13.48
C THR A 133 -7.67 29.49 13.42
N THR A 134 -8.44 29.67 14.49
CA THR A 134 -9.22 30.89 14.68
C THR A 134 -8.27 32.10 14.56
N PRO A 135 -8.74 33.23 14.01
CA PRO A 135 -7.91 34.45 13.84
C PRO A 135 -7.21 34.91 15.13
N ASP A 136 -7.72 34.51 16.29
CA ASP A 136 -7.28 34.94 17.61
C ASP A 136 -6.10 34.12 18.21
N GLY A 137 -5.48 33.23 17.43
CA GLY A 137 -4.22 32.58 17.84
C GLY A 137 -4.31 31.55 18.99
N HIS A 138 -5.50 31.21 19.48
CA HIS A 138 -5.67 30.17 20.50
C HIS A 138 -5.67 28.76 19.88
N ARG A 139 -4.68 27.94 20.25
CA ARG A 139 -4.61 26.52 19.90
C ARG A 139 -5.62 25.74 20.76
N SER A 140 -6.71 25.27 20.15
CA SER A 140 -7.65 24.34 20.81
C SER A 140 -6.90 23.10 21.30
N SER A 141 -7.07 22.77 22.59
CA SER A 141 -6.42 21.65 23.27
C SER A 141 -6.95 20.26 22.86
N ALA A 142 -7.88 20.19 21.90
CA ALA A 142 -8.55 18.94 21.52
C ALA A 142 -7.77 18.05 20.51
N CYS A 143 -6.50 18.36 20.20
CA CYS A 143 -5.73 17.60 19.21
C CYS A 143 -4.45 17.00 19.83
N TRP A 144 -4.62 15.78 20.34
CA TRP A 144 -3.65 14.70 20.62
C TRP A 144 -2.21 15.10 21.02
N SER A 145 -1.91 14.84 22.28
CA SER A 145 -0.54 14.77 22.81
C SER A 145 0.11 13.44 22.40
N THR A 146 1.00 13.48 21.43
CA THR A 146 2.11 12.52 21.33
C THR A 146 3.41 13.31 21.26
N LYS A 147 4.08 13.38 22.41
CA LYS A 147 5.42 13.92 22.59
C LYS A 147 6.39 13.19 21.64
N ARG A 148 6.83 13.89 20.60
CA ARG A 148 8.12 13.62 19.94
C ARG A 148 9.18 13.69 21.03
N ASN A 149 9.88 12.59 21.29
CA ASN A 149 11.25 12.61 21.81
C ASN A 149 12.06 11.58 21.02
N GLY A 150 12.73 12.08 19.99
CA GLY A 150 13.83 11.37 19.36
C GLY A 150 15.06 11.47 20.25
N THR A 151 15.35 10.37 20.95
CA THR A 151 16.70 9.99 21.34
C THR A 151 16.79 8.49 21.17
N ALA A 152 17.63 8.05 20.24
CA ALA A 152 18.02 6.66 20.10
C ALA A 152 18.64 6.16 21.42
N ALA A 153 18.11 5.07 21.96
CA ALA A 153 18.73 4.31 23.03
C ALA A 153 18.69 2.82 22.67
N PRO A 154 19.78 2.07 22.92
CA PRO A 154 19.99 0.74 22.37
C PRO A 154 19.13 -0.31 23.09
N TRP A 155 18.74 -1.34 22.34
CA TRP A 155 18.11 -2.56 22.86
C TRP A 155 18.91 -3.13 24.04
N SER A 156 18.35 -3.09 25.24
CA SER A 156 18.73 -3.96 26.34
C SER A 156 17.57 -4.90 26.69
N ARG A 157 17.93 -6.16 26.83
CA ARG A 157 17.05 -7.32 26.99
C ARG A 157 16.82 -7.56 28.48
N SER A 158 15.60 -7.98 28.83
CA SER A 158 15.20 -8.79 30.01
C SER A 158 15.23 -8.17 31.41
N ALA A 159 14.06 -8.11 32.07
CA ALA A 159 13.79 -8.74 33.39
C ALA A 159 12.33 -8.52 33.87
N GLY A 160 11.66 -9.62 34.26
CA GLY A 160 10.73 -9.70 35.40
C GLY A 160 9.43 -8.89 35.40
N SER A 161 8.31 -9.54 35.06
CA SER A 161 6.97 -9.09 35.43
C SER A 161 6.70 -9.33 36.92
N HIS A 162 6.78 -8.27 37.74
CA HIS A 162 6.21 -8.29 39.09
C HIS A 162 4.73 -7.94 39.03
N ARG A 163 3.89 -8.93 39.37
CA ARG A 163 2.46 -8.78 39.56
C ARG A 163 2.22 -8.34 41.01
N PRO A 164 1.45 -7.28 41.29
CA PRO A 164 1.14 -6.91 42.67
C PRO A 164 0.26 -7.99 43.34
N PRO A 165 0.44 -8.25 44.66
CA PRO A 165 -0.37 -9.21 45.39
C PRO A 165 -1.83 -8.77 45.50
N ARG A 166 -2.75 -9.74 45.44
CA ARG A 166 -4.19 -9.53 45.62
C ARG A 166 -4.53 -9.26 47.09
N PRO A 167 -5.51 -8.39 47.39
CA PRO A 167 -5.99 -8.20 48.75
C PRO A 167 -6.72 -9.43 49.30
N ALA A 168 -6.59 -9.67 50.60
CA ALA A 168 -7.21 -10.77 51.32
C ALA A 168 -8.74 -10.58 51.49
N PRO A 169 -9.55 -11.66 51.51
CA PRO A 169 -10.98 -11.57 51.78
C PRO A 169 -11.28 -11.37 53.27
N PRO A 170 -12.43 -10.75 53.62
CA PRO A 170 -12.81 -10.48 55.00
C PRO A 170 -13.19 -11.77 55.76
N ALA A 171 -12.88 -11.78 57.06
CA ALA A 171 -13.18 -12.88 57.97
C ALA A 171 -14.69 -13.00 58.23
N ALA A 172 -15.21 -14.23 58.16
CA ALA A 172 -16.58 -14.55 58.53
C ALA A 172 -16.72 -14.60 60.06
N SER A 173 -17.60 -13.77 60.60
CA SER A 173 -18.08 -13.87 61.98
C SER A 173 -19.12 -14.99 62.10
N THR A 174 -19.00 -15.78 63.17
CA THR A 174 -19.96 -16.82 63.60
C THR A 174 -21.10 -16.18 64.39
#